data_AF-A0AB35P6Z1-F1
#
_entry.id   AF-A0AB35P6Z1-F1
#
_cell.length_a   1.000
_cell.length_b   1.000
_cell.length_c   1.000
_cell.angle_alpha   90.00
_cell.angle_beta   90.00
_cell.angle_gamma   90.00
#
_symmetry.space_group_name_H-M   'P 1'
#
loop_
_entity.id
_entity.type
_entity.pdbx_description
1 polymer ?
#
loop_
_entity_poly.entity_id
_entity_poly.type
_entity_poly.pdbx_seq_one_letter_code
_entity_poly.pdbx_strand_id
1 'polypeptide(L)'
;MFKKMIVSTLATGLLFSVSGNAFAESPDYDSVKSEINTAVKESEFKDIAKMPIDMKKVTSTDPYNLDEKKGRVHKGFDFAAPQGTRIDAVQSGKVVFAGFGSKDNGFTSYGNVVVVEHTYNKKKLYTLYAHMSKMSVKKDETVEAGQKIGEVGKTGQATGNHLHLEVRTDKLHGERVDPTKYLPPFKK
;
A
#
# COMPACT_ATOMS: atom_id res chain seq x y z
N MET A 1 -15.36 30.51 12.81
CA MET A 1 -15.54 29.04 12.96
C MET A 1 -15.59 28.42 11.57
N PHE A 2 -14.51 27.79 11.12
CA PHE A 2 -14.47 27.14 9.80
C PHE A 2 -15.18 25.78 9.87
N LYS A 3 -16.35 25.67 9.22
CA LYS A 3 -17.04 24.40 9.01
C LYS A 3 -16.29 23.63 7.92
N LYS A 4 -15.71 22.48 8.27
CA LYS A 4 -15.18 21.52 7.30
C LYS A 4 -16.31 21.07 6.37
N MET A 5 -16.21 21.45 5.11
CA MET A 5 -17.12 21.01 4.06
C MET A 5 -16.68 19.61 3.63
N ILE A 6 -17.47 18.59 3.96
CA ILE A 6 -17.26 17.22 3.48
C ILE A 6 -17.74 17.22 2.03
N VAL A 7 -16.79 17.17 1.09
CA VAL A 7 -17.08 16.98 -0.33
C VAL A 7 -17.38 15.50 -0.53
N SER A 8 -18.66 15.15 -0.52
CA SER A 8 -19.17 13.87 -1.00
C SER A 8 -19.44 14.02 -2.50
N THR A 9 -18.50 13.60 -3.34
CA THR A 9 -18.65 13.68 -4.79
C THR A 9 -19.58 12.55 -5.28
N LEU A 10 -20.88 12.83 -5.36
CA LEU A 10 -21.75 12.17 -6.34
C LEU A 10 -21.54 12.89 -7.67
N ALA A 11 -20.99 12.18 -8.65
CA ALA A 11 -20.81 12.68 -10.00
C ALA A 11 -22.17 12.99 -10.63
N THR A 12 -22.60 14.24 -10.51
CA THR A 12 -23.67 14.82 -11.31
C THR A 12 -23.31 16.28 -11.51
N GLY A 13 -23.18 16.69 -12.77
CA GLY A 13 -22.82 18.06 -13.13
C GLY A 13 -23.77 19.05 -12.46
N LEU A 14 -23.23 19.90 -11.59
CA LEU A 14 -23.96 21.01 -11.00
C LEU A 14 -23.17 22.30 -11.31
N LEU A 15 -23.75 23.13 -12.18
CA LEU A 15 -23.35 24.52 -12.37
C LEU A 15 -23.62 25.27 -11.07
N PHE A 16 -22.58 25.68 -10.34
CA PHE A 16 -22.72 26.64 -9.24
C PHE A 16 -22.59 28.06 -9.78
N SER A 17 -23.68 28.83 -9.72
CA SER A 17 -23.63 30.29 -9.76
C SER A 17 -23.38 30.77 -8.32
N VAL A 18 -22.27 31.48 -8.09
CA VAL A 18 -22.03 32.22 -6.85
C VAL A 18 -22.06 33.71 -7.19
N SER A 19 -23.10 34.40 -6.71
CA SER A 19 -23.13 35.86 -6.64
C SER A 19 -22.38 36.30 -5.38
N GLY A 20 -21.19 36.87 -5.56
CA GLY A 20 -20.43 37.46 -4.47
C GLY A 20 -19.05 37.92 -4.93
N ASN A 21 -18.79 39.22 -4.79
CA ASN A 21 -17.53 39.89 -5.15
C ASN A 21 -16.35 39.39 -4.31
N ALA A 22 -15.76 38.28 -4.74
CA ALA A 22 -14.37 37.92 -4.47
C ALA A 22 -13.92 37.04 -5.63
N PHE A 23 -13.25 37.63 -6.62
CA PHE A 23 -12.48 36.86 -7.60
C PHE A 23 -11.30 36.25 -6.86
N ALA A 24 -11.52 35.12 -6.18
CA ALA A 24 -10.46 34.17 -5.97
C ALA A 24 -10.01 33.73 -7.37
N GLU A 25 -8.72 33.86 -7.68
CA GLU A 25 -8.15 33.29 -8.89
C GLU A 25 -8.63 31.84 -8.99
N SER A 26 -9.40 31.53 -10.04
CA SER A 26 -9.92 30.18 -10.20
C SER A 26 -8.71 29.27 -10.35
N PRO A 27 -8.55 28.24 -9.51
CA PRO A 27 -7.43 27.33 -9.65
C PRO A 27 -7.43 26.77 -11.08
N ASP A 28 -6.25 26.74 -11.69
CA ASP A 28 -6.07 26.29 -13.07
C ASP A 28 -6.80 24.97 -13.29
N TYR A 29 -7.77 24.97 -14.21
CA TYR A 29 -8.65 23.84 -14.47
C TYR A 29 -7.86 22.56 -14.73
N ASP A 30 -6.70 22.65 -15.38
CA ASP A 30 -5.86 21.49 -15.67
C ASP A 30 -5.16 20.96 -14.41
N SER A 31 -4.73 21.84 -13.51
CA SER A 31 -4.17 21.46 -12.21
C SER A 31 -5.22 20.77 -11.32
N VAL A 32 -6.43 21.34 -11.22
CA VAL A 32 -7.54 20.78 -10.43
C VAL A 32 -7.99 19.43 -11.00
N LYS A 33 -8.08 19.32 -12.32
CA LYS A 33 -8.43 18.06 -13.00
C LYS A 33 -7.37 16.99 -12.78
N SER A 34 -6.09 17.37 -12.75
CA SER A 34 -4.99 16.44 -12.46
C SER A 34 -5.04 15.93 -11.02
N GLU A 35 -5.31 16.80 -10.06
CA GLU A 35 -5.44 16.47 -8.64
C GLU A 35 -6.68 15.61 -8.36
N ILE A 36 -7.84 15.97 -8.92
CA ILE A 36 -9.08 15.17 -8.81
C ILE A 36 -8.88 13.78 -9.44
N ASN A 37 -8.29 13.71 -10.63
CA ASN A 37 -8.01 12.42 -11.26
C ASN A 37 -6.99 11.59 -10.49
N THR A 38 -6.10 12.22 -9.72
CA THR A 38 -5.14 11.53 -8.86
C THR A 38 -5.81 11.04 -7.58
N ALA A 39 -6.62 11.89 -6.93
CA ALA A 39 -7.38 11.54 -5.72
C ALA A 39 -8.43 10.44 -5.97
N VAL A 40 -9.15 10.49 -7.10
CA VAL A 40 -10.08 9.43 -7.53
C VAL A 40 -9.34 8.13 -7.85
N LYS A 41 -8.11 8.20 -8.37
CA LYS A 41 -7.28 7.01 -8.58
C LYS A 41 -6.74 6.44 -7.27
N GLU A 42 -6.41 7.24 -6.26
CA GLU A 42 -5.98 6.70 -4.97
C GLU A 42 -7.15 6.12 -4.14
N SER A 43 -8.37 6.65 -4.32
CA SER A 43 -9.54 6.18 -3.57
C SER A 43 -9.92 4.75 -3.92
N GLU A 44 -10.10 4.35 -5.19
CA GLU A 44 -10.69 3.02 -5.46
C GLU A 44 -9.75 1.82 -5.16
N PHE A 45 -8.42 1.98 -5.07
CA PHE A 45 -7.57 0.88 -4.57
C PHE A 45 -7.74 0.70 -3.06
N LYS A 46 -7.64 1.81 -2.31
CA LYS A 46 -7.74 1.82 -0.85
C LYS A 46 -9.13 1.43 -0.35
N ASP A 47 -10.18 1.71 -1.13
CA ASP A 47 -11.58 1.46 -0.76
C ASP A 47 -11.93 -0.03 -0.68
N ILE A 48 -11.32 -0.86 -1.54
CA ILE A 48 -11.50 -2.32 -1.53
C ILE A 48 -10.33 -3.07 -0.88
N ALA A 49 -9.24 -2.37 -0.56
CA ALA A 49 -8.11 -2.93 0.14
C ALA A 49 -8.51 -3.48 1.52
N LYS A 50 -7.80 -4.52 1.96
CA LYS A 50 -7.87 -5.08 3.31
C LYS A 50 -6.56 -4.83 4.03
N MET A 51 -6.63 -4.75 5.36
CA MET A 51 -5.41 -4.74 6.16
C MET A 51 -4.67 -6.07 5.96
N PRO A 52 -3.35 -6.06 5.73
CA PRO A 52 -2.56 -7.27 5.47
C PRO A 52 -2.28 -8.07 6.74
N ILE A 53 -2.63 -7.53 7.90
CA ILE A 53 -2.41 -8.14 9.21
C ILE A 53 -3.50 -7.67 10.17
N ASP A 54 -3.89 -8.52 11.11
CA ASP A 54 -4.79 -8.15 12.21
C ASP A 54 -4.10 -7.13 13.13
N MET A 55 -4.57 -5.88 13.08
CA MET A 55 -3.99 -4.78 13.85
C MET A 55 -4.02 -5.00 15.36
N LYS A 56 -4.89 -5.86 15.89
CA LYS A 56 -4.91 -6.22 17.32
C LYS A 56 -3.68 -7.02 17.74
N LYS A 57 -2.99 -7.64 16.79
CA LYS A 57 -1.76 -8.42 17.02
C LYS A 57 -0.48 -7.60 16.80
N VAL A 58 -0.61 -6.38 16.30
CA VAL A 58 0.54 -5.53 15.96
C VAL A 58 1.05 -4.80 17.21
N THR A 59 2.31 -5.01 17.57
CA THR A 59 2.93 -4.50 18.81
C THR A 59 3.71 -3.21 18.59
N SER A 60 4.57 -3.12 17.58
CA SER A 60 5.29 -1.90 17.10
C SER A 60 5.10 -1.70 15.57
N THR A 61 5.30 -0.49 15.06
CA THR A 61 5.23 -0.17 13.62
C THR A 61 6.42 0.70 13.25
N ASP A 62 7.07 0.44 12.11
CA ASP A 62 8.18 1.24 11.56
C ASP A 62 7.70 1.86 10.22
N PRO A 63 7.27 3.14 10.20
CA PRO A 63 6.84 3.82 8.98
C PRO A 63 7.87 3.87 7.84
N TYR A 64 7.33 4.06 6.65
CA TYR A 64 8.07 4.38 5.43
C TYR A 64 8.91 5.65 5.62
N ASN A 65 10.18 5.60 5.20
CA ASN A 65 11.11 6.73 5.20
C ASN A 65 11.34 7.41 6.57
N LEU A 66 11.12 6.69 7.68
CA LEU A 66 11.14 7.24 9.05
C LEU A 66 12.42 8.03 9.41
N ASP A 67 13.56 7.68 8.83
CA ASP A 67 14.86 8.25 9.17
C ASP A 67 15.65 8.70 7.92
N GLU A 68 14.97 9.24 6.89
CA GLU A 68 15.67 9.84 5.73
C GLU A 68 16.75 10.84 6.16
N LYS A 69 16.48 11.63 7.20
CA LYS A 69 17.42 12.61 7.78
C LYS A 69 18.62 11.99 8.50
N LYS A 70 18.61 10.69 8.82
CA LYS A 70 19.71 9.96 9.48
C LYS A 70 20.33 8.88 8.58
N GLY A 71 20.01 8.89 7.28
CA GLY A 71 20.57 7.95 6.30
C GLY A 71 19.94 6.55 6.28
N ARG A 72 18.89 6.29 7.08
CA ARG A 72 18.15 5.01 7.05
C ARG A 72 16.85 5.20 6.26
N VAL A 73 16.88 4.87 4.98
CA VAL A 73 15.69 4.89 4.11
C VAL A 73 14.94 3.57 4.27
N HIS A 74 13.93 3.56 5.14
CA HIS A 74 13.03 2.41 5.26
C HIS A 74 12.08 2.36 4.06
N LYS A 75 12.27 1.35 3.22
CA LYS A 75 11.64 1.22 1.90
C LYS A 75 10.22 0.64 1.92
N GLY A 76 9.67 0.37 3.09
CA GLY A 76 8.35 -0.22 3.29
C GLY A 76 7.68 0.31 4.55
N PHE A 77 6.69 -0.41 5.04
CA PHE A 77 6.05 -0.18 6.32
C PHE A 77 6.04 -1.49 7.11
N ASP A 78 6.57 -1.47 8.33
CA ASP A 78 6.69 -2.67 9.14
C ASP A 78 5.56 -2.78 10.15
N PHE A 79 5.03 -3.99 10.27
CA PHE A 79 4.07 -4.38 11.29
C PHE A 79 4.69 -5.48 12.16
N ALA A 80 5.23 -5.11 13.33
CA ALA A 80 5.77 -6.08 14.26
C ALA A 80 4.62 -6.88 14.90
N ALA A 81 4.73 -8.21 14.86
CA ALA A 81 3.72 -9.12 15.39
C ALA A 81 4.38 -10.48 15.72
N PRO A 82 3.75 -11.33 16.57
CA PRO A 82 4.29 -12.66 16.86
C PRO A 82 4.49 -13.50 15.59
N GLN A 83 5.51 -14.36 15.57
CA GLN A 83 5.71 -15.35 14.51
C GLN A 83 4.45 -16.20 14.31
N GLY A 84 4.14 -16.56 13.07
CA GLY A 84 2.94 -17.32 12.72
C GLY A 84 1.69 -16.46 12.58
N THR A 85 1.75 -15.15 12.90
CA THR A 85 0.63 -14.24 12.67
C THR A 85 0.29 -14.23 11.19
N ARG A 86 -1.00 -14.39 10.88
CA ARG A 86 -1.54 -14.45 9.51
C ARG A 86 -1.20 -13.17 8.74
N ILE A 87 -0.73 -13.34 7.50
CA ILE A 87 -0.54 -12.26 6.51
C ILE A 87 -1.52 -12.49 5.37
N ASP A 88 -2.28 -11.45 5.06
CA ASP A 88 -3.31 -11.44 4.02
C ASP A 88 -2.92 -10.53 2.84
N ALA A 89 -3.39 -10.88 1.65
CA ALA A 89 -3.27 -10.02 0.48
C ALA A 89 -4.08 -8.73 0.69
N VAL A 90 -3.43 -7.58 0.51
CA VAL A 90 -4.06 -6.26 0.60
C VAL A 90 -5.21 -6.13 -0.40
N GLN A 91 -5.06 -6.70 -1.60
CA GLN A 91 -6.02 -6.59 -2.69
C GLN A 91 -5.97 -7.87 -3.53
N SER A 92 -7.04 -8.15 -4.29
CA SER A 92 -7.04 -9.19 -5.30
C SER A 92 -5.97 -8.94 -6.38
N GLY A 93 -5.37 -10.00 -6.90
CA GLY A 93 -4.31 -9.88 -7.90
C GLY A 93 -3.66 -11.21 -8.25
N LYS A 94 -2.58 -11.16 -9.03
CA LYS A 94 -1.80 -12.32 -9.43
C LYS A 94 -0.48 -12.35 -8.68
N VAL A 95 -0.13 -13.47 -8.08
CA VAL A 95 1.19 -13.68 -7.48
C VAL A 95 2.23 -13.75 -8.59
N VAL A 96 3.08 -12.73 -8.68
CA VAL A 96 4.15 -12.65 -9.68
C VAL A 96 5.50 -13.14 -9.15
N PHE A 97 5.62 -13.27 -7.83
CA PHE A 97 6.76 -13.89 -7.16
C PHE A 97 6.32 -14.55 -5.84
N ALA A 98 6.82 -15.75 -5.58
CA ALA A 98 6.76 -16.41 -4.28
C ALA A 98 8.01 -17.28 -4.13
N GLY A 99 8.90 -16.95 -3.19
CA GLY A 99 10.19 -17.62 -3.05
C GLY A 99 11.09 -16.98 -2.01
N PHE A 100 12.30 -17.53 -1.86
CA PHE A 100 13.33 -16.93 -1.03
C PHE A 100 14.05 -15.82 -1.81
N GLY A 101 14.22 -14.66 -1.18
CA GLY A 101 14.88 -13.50 -1.75
C GLY A 101 16.38 -13.69 -1.89
N SER A 102 16.91 -13.36 -3.05
CA SER A 102 18.34 -13.47 -3.40
C SER A 102 18.77 -12.30 -4.26
N LYS A 103 20.08 -12.22 -4.53
CA LYS A 103 20.63 -11.23 -5.46
C LYS A 103 20.07 -11.40 -6.86
N ASP A 104 19.91 -12.64 -7.32
CA ASP A 104 19.51 -12.97 -8.69
C ASP A 104 18.07 -12.57 -8.99
N ASN A 105 17.20 -12.58 -7.98
CA ASN A 105 15.79 -12.17 -8.11
C ASN A 105 15.53 -10.74 -7.63
N GLY A 106 16.57 -9.97 -7.26
CA GLY A 106 16.41 -8.58 -6.84
C GLY A 106 15.72 -8.39 -5.49
N PHE A 107 15.60 -9.44 -4.68
CA PHE A 107 15.04 -9.42 -3.32
C PHE A 107 16.08 -9.84 -2.28
N THR A 108 17.34 -9.45 -2.47
CA THR A 108 18.38 -9.60 -1.43
C THR A 108 17.87 -9.07 -0.10
N SER A 109 18.09 -9.84 0.97
CA SER A 109 17.73 -9.57 2.37
C SER A 109 16.25 -9.73 2.78
N TYR A 110 15.32 -9.89 1.84
CA TYR A 110 13.88 -9.97 2.16
C TYR A 110 13.44 -11.32 2.77
N GLY A 111 14.26 -12.37 2.69
CA GLY A 111 13.88 -13.70 3.17
C GLY A 111 12.77 -14.32 2.31
N ASN A 112 11.84 -15.05 2.92
CA ASN A 112 10.66 -15.52 2.21
C ASN A 112 9.77 -14.32 1.83
N VAL A 113 9.51 -14.17 0.54
CA VAL A 113 8.80 -13.03 0.00
C VAL A 113 7.74 -13.46 -1.01
N VAL A 114 6.59 -12.80 -0.92
CA VAL A 114 5.50 -12.88 -1.89
C VAL A 114 5.31 -11.50 -2.51
N VAL A 115 5.13 -11.45 -3.83
CA VAL A 115 4.75 -10.22 -4.53
C VAL A 115 3.48 -10.47 -5.34
N VAL A 116 2.48 -9.64 -5.13
CA VAL A 116 1.20 -9.67 -5.85
C VAL A 116 1.14 -8.47 -6.78
N GLU A 117 0.91 -8.73 -8.07
CA GLU A 117 0.57 -7.71 -9.07
C GLU A 117 -0.93 -7.47 -9.06
N HIS A 118 -1.30 -6.20 -8.98
CA HIS A 118 -2.66 -5.71 -9.05
C HIS A 118 -2.83 -4.88 -10.30
N THR A 119 -3.91 -5.09 -11.04
CA THR A 119 -4.31 -4.20 -12.13
C THR A 119 -5.38 -3.26 -11.61
N TYR A 120 -5.12 -1.97 -11.73
CA TYR A 120 -5.99 -0.92 -11.21
C TYR A 120 -6.00 0.27 -12.17
N ASN A 121 -7.17 0.65 -12.69
CA ASN A 121 -7.31 1.75 -13.65
C ASN A 121 -6.31 1.71 -14.81
N LYS A 122 -6.13 0.52 -15.39
CA LYS A 122 -5.16 0.20 -16.46
C LYS A 122 -3.68 0.41 -16.07
N LYS A 123 -3.39 0.67 -14.80
CA LYS A 123 -2.05 0.71 -14.21
C LYS A 123 -1.77 -0.55 -13.42
N LYS A 124 -0.48 -0.82 -13.21
CA LYS A 124 -0.02 -1.92 -12.36
C LYS A 124 0.49 -1.36 -11.04
N LEU A 125 0.08 -2.00 -9.96
CA LEU A 125 0.64 -1.83 -8.62
C LEU A 125 1.11 -3.18 -8.12
N TYR A 126 2.13 -3.19 -7.28
CA TYR A 126 2.65 -4.42 -6.70
C TYR A 126 2.72 -4.27 -5.19
N THR A 127 2.17 -5.24 -4.48
CA THR A 127 2.37 -5.35 -3.03
C THR A 127 3.39 -6.45 -2.73
N LEU A 128 4.40 -6.11 -1.96
CA LEU A 128 5.44 -7.05 -1.53
C LEU A 128 5.30 -7.31 -0.03
N TYR A 129 5.37 -8.57 0.34
CA TYR A 129 5.25 -9.05 1.71
C TYR A 129 6.47 -9.90 2.03
N ALA A 130 7.28 -9.50 3.01
CA ALA A 130 8.58 -10.12 3.27
C ALA A 130 8.74 -10.63 4.72
N HIS A 131 9.91 -11.24 4.95
CA HIS A 131 10.35 -11.85 6.20
C HIS A 131 9.47 -13.00 6.70
N MET A 132 8.64 -13.59 5.82
CA MET A 132 7.67 -14.61 6.22
C MET A 132 8.36 -15.84 6.83
N SER A 133 7.71 -16.46 7.82
CA SER A 133 8.09 -17.80 8.28
C SER A 133 7.58 -18.88 7.33
N LYS A 134 6.41 -18.64 6.72
CA LYS A 134 5.76 -19.54 5.76
C LYS A 134 5.02 -18.77 4.68
N MET A 135 5.14 -19.22 3.43
CA MET A 135 4.31 -18.78 2.31
C MET A 135 3.16 -19.77 2.11
N SER A 136 1.96 -19.26 1.84
CA SER A 136 0.74 -20.07 1.62
C SER A 136 0.27 -20.08 0.17
N VAL A 137 1.02 -19.42 -0.72
CA VAL A 137 0.72 -19.27 -2.15
C VAL A 137 1.98 -19.50 -2.99
N LYS A 138 1.79 -19.72 -4.29
CA LYS A 138 2.87 -19.92 -5.27
C LYS A 138 2.78 -18.90 -6.40
N LYS A 139 3.90 -18.74 -7.13
CA LYS A 139 3.93 -17.94 -8.36
C LYS A 139 2.84 -18.41 -9.33
N ASP A 140 2.23 -17.45 -10.02
CA ASP A 140 1.17 -17.58 -11.00
C ASP A 140 -0.23 -17.89 -10.43
N GLU A 141 -0.38 -18.06 -9.12
CA GLU A 141 -1.69 -18.13 -8.47
C GLU A 141 -2.40 -16.76 -8.45
N THR A 142 -3.73 -16.77 -8.52
CA THR A 142 -4.57 -15.60 -8.25
C THR A 142 -4.98 -15.60 -6.78
N VAL A 143 -5.00 -14.43 -6.17
CA VAL A 143 -5.44 -14.23 -4.79
C VAL A 143 -6.58 -13.22 -4.73
N GLU A 144 -7.45 -13.37 -3.73
CA GLU A 144 -8.48 -12.38 -3.39
C GLU A 144 -8.01 -11.43 -2.28
N ALA A 145 -8.59 -10.22 -2.22
CA ALA A 145 -8.36 -9.29 -1.11
C ALA A 145 -8.75 -9.95 0.22
N GLY A 146 -7.83 -9.97 1.19
CA GLY A 146 -8.01 -10.64 2.48
C GLY A 146 -7.70 -12.16 2.48
N GLN A 147 -7.30 -12.73 1.35
CA GLN A 147 -6.85 -14.12 1.29
C GLN A 147 -5.50 -14.27 2.00
N LYS A 148 -5.34 -15.34 2.80
CA LYS A 148 -4.07 -15.67 3.44
C LYS A 148 -3.02 -15.99 2.39
N ILE A 149 -1.89 -15.28 2.46
CA ILE A 149 -0.73 -15.51 1.58
C ILE A 149 0.51 -15.96 2.35
N GLY A 150 0.51 -15.82 3.67
CA GLY A 150 1.65 -16.25 4.48
C GLY A 150 1.48 -16.02 5.97
N GLU A 151 2.61 -16.13 6.66
CA GLU A 151 2.71 -15.97 8.11
C GLU A 151 3.96 -15.16 8.48
N VAL A 152 3.81 -14.27 9.46
CA VAL A 152 4.88 -13.44 10.01
C VAL A 152 6.05 -14.31 10.47
N GLY A 153 7.26 -13.84 10.22
CA GLY A 153 8.49 -14.47 10.66
C GLY A 153 9.64 -13.49 10.75
N LYS A 154 10.85 -14.03 10.67
CA LYS A 154 12.13 -13.31 10.75
C LYS A 154 13.14 -13.90 9.76
N THR A 155 12.70 -14.27 8.56
CA THR A 155 13.62 -14.78 7.52
C THR A 155 14.34 -13.62 6.83
N GLY A 156 15.52 -13.88 6.25
CA GLY A 156 16.33 -12.81 5.65
C GLY A 156 17.02 -11.94 6.71
N GLN A 157 17.19 -10.64 6.44
CA GLN A 157 17.77 -9.70 7.38
C GLN A 157 16.68 -8.95 8.15
N ALA A 158 16.05 -9.65 9.08
CA ALA A 158 15.05 -9.10 9.99
C ALA A 158 15.61 -9.06 11.42
N THR A 159 15.37 -7.96 12.16
CA THR A 159 15.82 -7.82 13.57
C THR A 159 14.87 -8.51 14.55
N GLY A 160 13.59 -8.60 14.21
CA GLY A 160 12.54 -9.25 14.98
C GLY A 160 11.42 -9.78 14.08
N ASN A 161 10.41 -10.42 14.68
CA ASN A 161 9.25 -10.90 13.93
C ASN A 161 8.40 -9.71 13.47
N HIS A 162 8.24 -9.56 12.16
CA HIS A 162 7.41 -8.53 11.56
C HIS A 162 7.00 -8.90 10.13
N LEU A 163 5.95 -8.24 9.64
CA LEU A 163 5.67 -8.12 8.21
C LEU A 163 6.33 -6.83 7.72
N HIS A 164 7.22 -6.93 6.74
CA HIS A 164 7.66 -5.80 5.91
C HIS A 164 6.77 -5.72 4.68
N LEU A 165 6.02 -4.63 4.54
CA LEU A 165 5.12 -4.37 3.41
C LEU A 165 5.69 -3.27 2.51
N GLU A 166 5.75 -3.50 1.21
CA GLU A 166 5.99 -2.43 0.24
C GLU A 166 4.82 -2.30 -0.73
N VAL A 167 4.61 -1.08 -1.24
CA VAL A 167 3.84 -0.82 -2.45
C VAL A 167 4.81 -0.30 -3.51
N ARG A 168 4.73 -0.87 -4.71
CA ARG A 168 5.55 -0.48 -5.86
C ARG A 168 4.69 -0.13 -7.06
N THR A 169 5.14 0.86 -7.84
CA THR A 169 4.45 1.33 -9.05
C THR A 169 5.09 0.76 -10.32
N ASP A 170 4.26 0.61 -11.36
CA ASP A 170 4.60 0.31 -12.76
C ASP A 170 5.19 -1.08 -13.05
N LYS A 171 6.23 -1.51 -12.32
CA LYS A 171 6.95 -2.79 -12.54
C LYS A 171 7.32 -3.48 -11.22
N LEU A 172 7.61 -4.78 -11.29
CA LEU A 172 7.98 -5.62 -10.14
C LEU A 172 9.09 -5.02 -9.26
N HIS A 173 10.11 -4.43 -9.89
CA HIS A 173 11.23 -3.74 -9.22
C HIS A 173 11.15 -2.21 -9.44
N GLY A 174 9.93 -1.67 -9.42
CA GLY A 174 9.65 -0.25 -9.64
C GLY A 174 9.96 0.64 -8.44
N GLU A 175 9.52 1.89 -8.55
CA GLU A 175 9.58 2.85 -7.46
C GLU A 175 8.75 2.36 -6.27
N ARG A 176 9.24 2.61 -5.06
CA ARG A 176 8.53 2.29 -3.81
C ARG A 176 7.86 3.55 -3.31
N VAL A 177 6.62 3.40 -2.86
CA VAL A 177 5.80 4.49 -2.36
C VAL A 177 5.27 4.13 -0.97
N ASP A 178 4.87 5.15 -0.21
CA ASP A 178 4.30 4.99 1.13
C ASP A 178 3.09 4.03 1.11
N PRO A 179 3.18 2.85 1.75
CA PRO A 179 2.10 1.87 1.76
C PRO A 179 0.82 2.37 2.43
N THR A 180 0.90 3.33 3.38
CA THR A 180 -0.27 3.80 4.14
C THR A 180 -1.31 4.51 3.27
N LYS A 181 -0.90 5.04 2.12
CA LYS A 181 -1.78 5.63 1.11
C LYS A 181 -2.67 4.61 0.42
N TYR A 182 -2.29 3.33 0.45
CA TYR A 182 -2.97 2.22 -0.24
C TYR A 182 -3.67 1.24 0.72
N LEU A 183 -3.60 1.50 2.03
CA LEU A 183 -4.24 0.68 3.06
C LEU A 183 -5.48 1.38 3.64
N PRO A 184 -6.48 0.61 4.11
CA PRO A 184 -7.59 1.17 4.88
C PRO A 184 -7.09 2.03 6.05
N PRO A 185 -7.83 3.04 6.52
CA PRO A 185 -7.44 3.79 7.69
C PRO A 185 -7.27 2.87 8.90
N PHE A 186 -6.11 2.92 9.55
CA PHE A 186 -5.84 2.19 10.78
C PHE A 186 -5.29 3.15 11.84
N LYS A 187 -5.59 2.84 13.09
CA LYS A 187 -4.95 3.44 14.26
C LYS A 187 -4.18 2.36 14.95
N LYS A 188 -3.16 2.79 15.67
CA LYS A 188 -2.43 1.94 16.57
C LYS A 188 -2.40 2.55 17.95
#